data_AF-A0A6B3N2Z3-F1
#
_entry.id   AF-A0A6B3N2Z3-F1
#
_cell.length_a   1.000
_cell.length_b   1.000
_cell.length_c   1.000
_cell.angle_alpha   90.00
_cell.angle_beta   90.00
_cell.angle_gamma   90.00
#
_symmetry.space_group_name_H-M   'P 1'
#
loop_
_entity.id
_entity.type
_entity.pdbx_description
1 polymer ?
#
loop_
_entity_poly.entity_id
_entity_poly.type
_entity_poly.pdbx_seq_one_letter_code
_entity_poly.pdbx_strand_id
1 'polypeptide(L)'
;CDNYKVLKGIVFDNTLANYYTLDLKEINKSQGEIEFEAVVSSESTRKIPHYHYKTQIKLVQAIPQATTYESFNSTQNPALLSLSPYQNGTLFHKPRFQGVKRILNISPEGLTVQCSLQSLDVKQQGKFPVQAFNAYTADILFQALLVWVRYFDDLGSLPLQFTKLEQFSLIPFNQDFYISLEINSRSENRVVANATAHDAQGNIYLKIHQMQVTSSSRLNHLFLENTCSDLVCSSF
;
A
#
# COMPACT_ATOMS: atom_id res chain seq x y z
N CYS A 1 11.75 0.78 7.45
CA CYS A 1 10.46 0.49 8.12
C CYS A 1 10.33 -1.01 8.11
N ASP A 2 10.26 -1.63 9.28
CA ASP A 2 10.49 -3.06 9.45
C ASP A 2 9.36 -3.68 10.24
N ASN A 3 9.06 -4.94 9.98
CA ASN A 3 8.06 -5.74 10.69
C ASN A 3 6.69 -5.06 10.79
N TYR A 4 6.23 -4.42 9.71
CA TYR A 4 4.91 -3.80 9.67
C TYR A 4 3.82 -4.86 9.74
N LYS A 5 2.81 -4.65 10.59
CA LYS A 5 1.66 -5.53 10.75
C LYS A 5 0.37 -4.74 10.80
N VAL A 6 -0.60 -5.18 10.01
CA VAL A 6 -2.01 -4.87 10.19
C VAL A 6 -2.55 -5.83 11.25
N LEU A 7 -3.06 -5.27 12.34
CA LEU A 7 -3.66 -6.05 13.43
C LEU A 7 -5.17 -6.11 13.23
N LYS A 8 -5.91 -5.13 13.73
CA LYS A 8 -7.35 -4.99 13.47
C LYS A 8 -7.66 -4.05 12.30
N GLY A 9 -6.68 -3.28 11.83
CA GLY A 9 -6.92 -2.20 10.87
C GLY A 9 -7.88 -1.14 11.41
N ILE A 10 -8.20 -0.14 10.61
CA ILE A 10 -9.23 0.86 10.93
C ILE A 10 -10.33 0.75 9.88
N VAL A 11 -11.57 0.53 10.33
CA VAL A 11 -12.76 0.48 9.46
C VAL A 11 -13.55 1.75 9.69
N PHE A 12 -13.86 2.46 8.61
CA PHE A 12 -14.62 3.71 8.65
C PHE A 12 -16.12 3.42 8.56
N ASP A 13 -16.71 3.07 9.70
CA ASP A 13 -18.14 2.83 9.87
C ASP A 13 -18.66 3.45 11.18
N ASN A 14 -19.89 3.11 11.57
CA ASN A 14 -20.52 3.62 12.80
C ASN A 14 -19.85 3.13 14.10
N THR A 15 -18.81 2.29 14.02
CA THR A 15 -18.02 1.79 15.15
C THR A 15 -16.66 2.50 15.28
N LEU A 16 -16.38 3.50 14.44
CA LEU A 16 -15.14 4.28 14.47
C LEU A 16 -14.89 4.89 15.86
N ALA A 17 -13.64 4.83 16.32
CA ALA A 17 -13.26 5.46 17.58
C ALA A 17 -13.13 6.99 17.41
N ASN A 18 -13.43 7.73 18.47
CA ASN A 18 -13.27 9.19 18.48
C ASN A 18 -11.80 9.62 18.41
N TYR A 19 -10.91 8.81 18.98
CA TYR A 19 -9.48 9.12 19.09
C TYR A 19 -8.64 7.88 18.79
N TYR A 20 -7.52 8.13 18.13
CA TYR A 20 -6.46 7.17 17.86
C TYR A 20 -5.15 7.73 18.41
N THR A 21 -4.37 6.86 19.03
CA THR A 21 -3.07 7.19 19.62
C THR A 21 -1.98 6.53 18.80
N LEU A 22 -0.94 7.31 18.47
CA LEU A 22 0.32 6.81 17.96
C LEU A 22 1.34 6.82 19.09
N ASP A 23 1.69 5.65 19.59
CA ASP A 23 2.75 5.46 20.57
C ASP A 23 4.07 5.23 19.84
N LEU A 24 5.05 6.08 20.11
CA LEU A 24 6.43 5.97 19.60
C LEU A 24 7.37 5.71 20.77
N LYS A 25 8.00 4.54 20.78
CA LYS A 25 9.04 4.19 21.74
C LYS A 25 10.39 4.20 21.03
N GLU A 26 11.27 5.11 21.40
CA GLU A 26 12.66 5.09 20.92
C GLU A 26 13.31 3.76 21.35
N ILE A 27 13.84 3.02 20.39
CA ILE A 27 14.51 1.72 20.63
C ILE A 27 16.01 1.82 20.42
N ASN A 28 16.46 2.73 19.55
CA ASN A 28 17.87 2.98 19.30
C ASN A 28 18.06 4.40 18.75
N LYS A 29 19.20 5.01 19.05
CA LYS A 29 19.58 6.31 18.52
C LYS A 29 21.10 6.39 18.38
N SER A 30 21.54 6.76 17.20
CA SER A 30 22.95 6.97 16.87
C SER A 30 23.12 8.26 16.09
N GLN A 31 24.35 8.57 15.66
CA GLN A 31 24.60 9.76 14.86
C GLN A 31 23.89 9.64 13.50
N GLY A 32 22.89 10.48 13.27
CA GLY A 32 22.17 10.55 12.01
C GLY A 32 21.06 9.51 11.83
N GLU A 33 20.81 8.64 12.81
CA GLU A 33 19.72 7.65 12.78
C GLU A 33 18.97 7.60 14.10
N ILE A 34 17.66 7.40 14.02
CA ILE A 34 16.82 7.09 15.18
C ILE A 34 15.80 6.02 14.80
N GLU A 35 15.61 5.06 15.69
CA GLU A 35 14.69 3.95 15.51
C GLU A 35 13.59 4.00 16.57
N PHE A 36 12.36 3.78 16.13
CA PHE A 36 11.18 3.71 16.98
C PHE A 36 10.45 2.39 16.79
N GLU A 37 9.94 1.83 17.88
CA GLU A 37 8.77 0.96 17.81
C GLU A 37 7.52 1.84 17.79
N ALA A 38 6.68 1.67 16.77
CA ALA A 38 5.47 2.46 16.55
C ALA A 38 4.23 1.56 16.68
N VAL A 39 3.25 1.99 17.47
CA VAL A 39 1.96 1.31 17.62
C VAL A 39 0.84 2.31 17.47
N VAL A 40 -0.14 1.99 16.61
CA VAL A 40 -1.39 2.74 16.50
C VAL A 40 -2.47 1.99 17.25
N SER A 41 -3.11 2.64 18.22
CA SER A 41 -4.18 2.07 19.03
C SER A 41 -5.37 3.02 19.16
N SER A 42 -6.51 2.49 19.55
CA SER A 42 -7.65 3.25 20.04
C SER A 42 -8.14 2.65 21.36
N GLU A 43 -8.96 3.38 22.10
CA GLU A 43 -9.68 2.82 23.24
C GLU A 43 -11.11 2.46 22.85
N SER A 44 -11.56 1.28 23.28
CA SER A 44 -12.99 0.97 23.27
C SER A 44 -13.73 1.74 24.37
N THR A 45 -15.06 1.73 24.31
CA THR A 45 -15.94 2.26 25.38
C THR A 45 -15.67 1.64 26.76
N ARG A 46 -14.98 0.49 26.81
CA ARG A 46 -14.60 -0.22 28.04
C ARG A 46 -13.16 0.07 28.50
N LYS A 47 -12.47 1.05 27.92
CA LYS A 47 -11.06 1.40 28.19
C LYS A 47 -10.06 0.25 27.95
N ILE A 48 -10.43 -0.69 27.08
CA ILE A 48 -9.51 -1.75 26.63
C ILE A 48 -8.81 -1.25 25.38
N PRO A 49 -7.46 -1.28 25.30
CA PRO A 49 -6.72 -0.91 24.10
C PRO A 49 -7.03 -1.84 22.92
N HIS A 50 -7.35 -1.23 21.79
CA HIS A 50 -7.52 -1.90 20.49
C HIS A 50 -6.34 -1.54 19.60
N TYR A 51 -5.49 -2.52 19.27
CA TYR A 51 -4.31 -2.29 18.44
C TYR A 51 -4.65 -2.42 16.95
N HIS A 52 -4.31 -1.40 16.16
CA HIS A 52 -4.63 -1.33 14.73
C HIS A 52 -3.43 -1.68 13.86
N TYR A 53 -2.28 -1.05 14.15
CA TYR A 53 -1.05 -1.20 13.36
C TYR A 53 0.17 -1.22 14.28
N LYS A 54 1.21 -1.93 13.87
CA LYS A 54 2.50 -1.96 14.56
C LYS A 54 3.64 -2.06 13.55
N THR A 55 4.75 -1.37 13.81
CA THR A 55 5.97 -1.47 13.00
C THR A 55 7.19 -0.94 13.75
N GLN A 56 8.38 -1.09 13.16
CA GLN A 56 9.60 -0.41 13.57
C GLN A 56 9.99 0.60 12.48
N ILE A 57 10.20 1.85 12.86
CA ILE A 57 10.53 2.94 11.94
C ILE A 57 11.95 3.41 12.23
N LYS A 58 12.83 3.28 11.24
CA LYS A 58 14.13 3.94 11.21
C LYS A 58 14.01 5.23 10.43
N LEU A 59 14.32 6.36 11.08
CA LEU A 59 14.52 7.65 10.43
C LEU A 59 16.02 7.88 10.27
N VAL A 60 16.41 8.38 9.11
CA VAL A 60 17.79 8.67 8.75
C VAL A 60 17.92 10.13 8.35
N GLN A 61 19.05 10.76 8.65
CA GLN A 61 19.30 12.17 8.35
C GLN A 61 19.41 12.43 6.84
N ALA A 62 19.93 11.47 6.08
CA ALA A 62 20.04 11.54 4.63
C ALA A 62 19.41 10.29 4.01
N ILE A 63 18.61 10.50 2.97
CA ILE A 63 17.99 9.39 2.23
C ILE A 63 19.11 8.59 1.54
N PRO A 64 19.13 7.25 1.67
CA PRO A 64 20.15 6.42 1.03
C PRO A 64 20.05 6.50 -0.50
N GLN A 65 21.18 6.38 -1.17
CA GLN A 65 21.21 6.34 -2.64
C GLN A 65 20.55 5.04 -3.13
N ALA A 66 19.63 5.16 -4.09
CA ALA A 66 19.04 4.02 -4.77
C ALA A 66 20.06 3.30 -5.65
N THR A 67 19.94 1.97 -5.74
CA THR A 67 20.45 1.23 -6.89
C THR A 67 19.42 1.26 -8.02
N THR A 68 19.85 0.98 -9.25
CA THR A 68 18.94 0.74 -10.38
C THR A 68 18.26 -0.63 -10.24
N TYR A 69 17.02 -0.74 -10.68
CA TYR A 69 16.28 -2.00 -10.80
C TYR A 69 16.48 -2.58 -12.21
N GLU A 70 17.28 -3.63 -12.30
CA GLU A 70 17.69 -4.22 -13.58
C GLU A 70 16.64 -5.18 -14.18
N SER A 71 15.68 -5.64 -13.37
CA SER A 71 14.69 -6.64 -13.77
C SER A 71 13.40 -6.04 -14.33
N PHE A 72 13.41 -4.77 -14.75
CA PHE A 72 12.22 -4.11 -15.29
C PHE A 72 11.78 -4.77 -16.60
N ASN A 73 10.66 -5.50 -16.56
CA ASN A 73 10.02 -6.05 -17.74
C ASN A 73 8.96 -5.09 -18.27
N SER A 74 9.31 -4.33 -19.31
CA SER A 74 8.40 -3.40 -20.00
C SER A 74 7.54 -4.03 -21.09
N THR A 75 7.60 -5.35 -21.26
CA THR A 75 6.81 -6.08 -22.27
C THR A 75 5.32 -5.83 -22.03
N GLN A 76 4.62 -5.45 -23.09
CA GLN A 76 3.19 -5.18 -23.06
C GLN A 76 2.43 -6.36 -23.68
N ASN A 77 1.50 -6.93 -22.92
CA ASN A 77 0.51 -7.86 -23.44
C ASN A 77 -0.74 -7.07 -23.87
N PRO A 78 -1.06 -7.00 -25.18
CA PRO A 78 -2.19 -6.23 -25.69
C PRO A 78 -3.53 -6.56 -25.04
N ALA A 79 -3.75 -7.83 -24.64
CA ALA A 79 -4.98 -8.26 -23.99
C ALA A 79 -5.18 -7.67 -22.59
N LEU A 80 -4.11 -7.23 -21.92
CA LEU A 80 -4.16 -6.66 -20.58
C LEU A 80 -4.29 -5.14 -20.57
N LEU A 81 -3.95 -4.46 -21.67
CA LEU A 81 -3.89 -3.00 -21.72
C LEU A 81 -5.26 -2.32 -21.56
N SER A 82 -6.35 -3.04 -21.87
CA SER A 82 -7.73 -2.56 -21.69
C SER A 82 -8.32 -2.92 -20.33
N LEU A 83 -7.64 -3.71 -19.50
CA LEU A 83 -8.16 -4.10 -18.19
C LEU A 83 -8.07 -2.92 -17.22
N SER A 84 -9.23 -2.49 -16.73
CA SER A 84 -9.34 -1.45 -15.71
C SER A 84 -9.70 -2.08 -14.36
N PRO A 85 -8.74 -2.28 -13.44
CA PRO A 85 -8.99 -2.97 -12.18
C PRO A 85 -9.94 -2.18 -11.24
N TYR A 86 -10.16 -0.89 -11.52
CA TYR A 86 -11.08 -0.05 -10.74
C TYR A 86 -12.55 -0.14 -11.19
N GLN A 87 -12.83 -0.73 -12.35
CA GLN A 87 -14.18 -0.77 -12.93
C GLN A 87 -14.86 -2.14 -12.78
N ASN A 88 -14.11 -3.20 -12.50
CA ASN A 88 -14.60 -4.57 -12.45
C ASN A 88 -14.67 -5.17 -11.03
N GLY A 89 -14.56 -4.34 -9.99
CA GLY A 89 -14.58 -4.80 -8.59
C GLY A 89 -13.26 -5.42 -8.09
N THR A 90 -12.18 -5.39 -8.88
CA THR A 90 -10.85 -5.84 -8.42
C THR A 90 -10.31 -4.93 -7.34
N LEU A 91 -10.32 -3.61 -7.60
CA LEU A 91 -9.88 -2.57 -6.69
C LEU A 91 -11.06 -1.67 -6.33
N PHE A 92 -11.33 -1.53 -5.04
CA PHE A 92 -12.44 -0.73 -4.50
C PHE A 92 -12.10 0.77 -4.33
N HIS A 93 -10.89 1.17 -4.73
CA HIS A 93 -10.35 2.52 -4.52
C HIS A 93 -11.11 3.59 -5.33
N LYS A 94 -11.39 4.72 -4.69
CA LYS A 94 -12.02 5.90 -5.31
C LYS A 94 -10.96 6.79 -5.99
N PRO A 95 -11.34 7.78 -6.83
CA PRO A 95 -10.43 8.47 -7.76
C PRO A 95 -9.11 8.98 -7.17
N ARG A 96 -9.10 9.40 -5.90
CA ARG A 96 -7.89 9.88 -5.18
C ARG A 96 -6.82 8.81 -4.95
N PHE A 97 -7.14 7.53 -5.17
CA PHE A 97 -6.25 6.38 -5.02
C PHE A 97 -6.22 5.50 -6.30
N GLN A 98 -6.75 5.98 -7.43
CA GLN A 98 -6.78 5.23 -8.69
C GLN A 98 -5.50 5.42 -9.52
N GLY A 99 -4.40 4.87 -8.99
CA GLY A 99 -3.07 5.03 -9.55
C GLY A 99 -2.66 4.05 -10.65
N VAL A 100 -3.20 2.83 -10.68
CA VAL A 100 -2.88 1.82 -11.72
C VAL A 100 -3.50 2.25 -13.05
N LYS A 101 -2.69 2.53 -14.06
CA LYS A 101 -3.16 2.96 -15.38
C LYS A 101 -3.23 1.81 -16.37
N ARG A 102 -2.21 0.95 -16.38
CA ARG A 102 -2.11 -0.18 -17.31
C ARG A 102 -1.43 -1.37 -16.64
N ILE A 103 -1.94 -2.57 -16.89
CA ILE A 103 -1.24 -3.82 -16.60
C ILE A 103 -0.41 -4.16 -17.83
N LEU A 104 0.92 -4.10 -17.72
CA LEU A 104 1.82 -4.34 -18.85
C LEU A 104 1.98 -5.83 -19.09
N ASN A 105 2.30 -6.58 -18.03
CA ASN A 105 2.44 -8.02 -18.04
C ASN A 105 2.04 -8.61 -16.69
N ILE A 106 1.62 -9.88 -16.73
CA ILE A 106 1.26 -10.67 -15.56
C ILE A 106 1.60 -12.14 -15.83
N SER A 107 2.20 -12.80 -14.85
CA SER A 107 2.52 -14.23 -14.86
C SER A 107 2.43 -14.80 -13.45
N PRO A 108 2.49 -16.13 -13.26
CA PRO A 108 2.53 -16.72 -11.93
C PRO A 108 3.69 -16.22 -11.05
N GLU A 109 4.77 -15.74 -11.67
CA GLU A 109 5.98 -15.26 -11.00
C GLU A 109 5.92 -13.77 -10.66
N GLY A 110 5.04 -12.97 -11.31
CA GLY A 110 5.05 -11.53 -11.11
C GLY A 110 4.00 -10.73 -11.89
N LEU A 111 4.08 -9.43 -11.73
CA LEU A 111 3.25 -8.44 -12.44
C LEU A 111 4.01 -7.13 -12.58
N THR A 112 3.88 -6.51 -13.74
CA THR A 112 4.34 -5.13 -13.94
C THR A 112 3.17 -4.25 -14.34
N VAL A 113 2.96 -3.17 -13.58
CA VAL A 113 1.95 -2.14 -13.86
C VAL A 113 2.61 -0.79 -14.08
N GLN A 114 2.04 -0.03 -15.01
CA GLN A 114 2.31 1.40 -15.10
C GLN A 114 1.30 2.17 -14.27
N CYS A 115 1.80 3.14 -13.53
CA CYS A 115 1.05 3.91 -12.56
C CYS A 115 1.24 5.40 -12.78
N SER A 116 0.22 6.17 -12.42
CA SER A 116 0.24 7.62 -12.33
C SER A 116 -0.91 8.08 -11.44
N LEU A 117 -0.65 8.99 -10.52
CA LEU A 117 -1.68 9.51 -9.62
C LEU A 117 -1.69 11.03 -9.67
N GLN A 118 -2.88 11.60 -9.84
CA GLN A 118 -3.06 13.04 -9.86
C GLN A 118 -2.75 13.63 -8.48
N SER A 119 -2.07 14.77 -8.44
CA SER A 119 -1.82 15.48 -7.19
C SER A 119 -3.11 15.94 -6.55
N LEU A 120 -3.17 15.83 -5.22
CA LEU A 120 -4.25 16.39 -4.42
C LEU A 120 -3.83 17.76 -3.88
N ASP A 121 -4.76 18.70 -3.83
CA ASP A 121 -4.47 19.96 -3.15
C ASP A 121 -4.23 19.73 -1.64
N VAL A 122 -3.47 20.62 -0.98
CA VAL A 122 -3.11 20.44 0.43
C VAL A 122 -4.35 20.38 1.34
N LYS A 123 -5.44 21.06 0.97
CA LYS A 123 -6.69 21.01 1.76
C LYS A 123 -7.36 19.64 1.66
N GLN A 124 -7.35 19.02 0.48
CA GLN A 124 -7.85 17.67 0.23
C GLN A 124 -7.03 16.58 0.92
N GLN A 125 -5.76 16.84 1.23
CA GLN A 125 -4.92 15.92 2.00
C GLN A 125 -5.20 15.99 3.51
N GLY A 126 -5.92 17.01 3.96
CA GLY A 126 -6.36 17.15 5.35
C GLY A 126 -5.20 17.18 6.34
N LYS A 127 -5.32 16.42 7.42
CA LYS A 127 -4.32 16.38 8.51
C LYS A 127 -3.08 15.53 8.19
N PHE A 128 -3.05 14.87 7.02
CA PHE A 128 -1.96 13.97 6.63
C PHE A 128 -1.39 14.37 5.25
N PRO A 129 -0.85 15.60 5.11
CA PRO A 129 -0.23 16.02 3.87
C PRO A 129 1.02 15.18 3.58
N VAL A 130 1.30 14.97 2.29
CA VAL A 130 2.54 14.37 1.81
C VAL A 130 3.70 15.24 2.27
N GLN A 131 4.60 14.63 3.05
CA GLN A 131 5.84 15.24 3.53
C GLN A 131 7.01 14.34 3.11
N ALA A 132 7.68 13.70 4.07
CA ALA A 132 8.78 12.77 3.82
C ALA A 132 8.35 11.43 3.21
N PHE A 133 7.05 11.13 3.18
CA PHE A 133 6.47 9.90 2.64
C PHE A 133 5.16 10.21 1.89
N ASN A 134 4.99 9.68 0.68
CA ASN A 134 3.76 9.82 -0.09
C ASN A 134 2.89 8.57 0.05
N ALA A 135 1.98 8.58 1.03
CA ALA A 135 1.11 7.44 1.32
C ALA A 135 0.13 7.11 0.19
N TYR A 136 -0.30 8.11 -0.59
CA TYR A 136 -1.24 7.92 -1.70
C TYR A 136 -0.65 7.06 -2.81
N THR A 137 0.59 7.35 -3.20
CA THR A 137 1.28 6.58 -4.24
C THR A 137 1.84 5.27 -3.70
N ALA A 138 2.27 5.23 -2.43
CA ALA A 138 2.80 4.02 -1.82
C ALA A 138 1.73 2.91 -1.67
N ASP A 139 0.46 3.28 -1.46
CA ASP A 139 -0.66 2.33 -1.41
C ASP A 139 -0.78 1.48 -2.70
N ILE A 140 -0.40 2.06 -3.85
CA ILE A 140 -0.51 1.40 -5.16
C ILE A 140 0.36 0.12 -5.22
N LEU A 141 1.42 0.01 -4.42
CA LEU A 141 2.23 -1.22 -4.34
C LEU A 141 1.40 -2.41 -3.84
N PHE A 142 0.53 -2.23 -2.83
CA PHE A 142 -0.40 -3.27 -2.42
C PHE A 142 -1.53 -3.46 -3.44
N GLN A 143 -2.02 -2.38 -4.07
CA GLN A 143 -3.03 -2.51 -5.13
C GLN A 143 -2.55 -3.40 -6.28
N ALA A 144 -1.28 -3.30 -6.68
CA ALA A 144 -0.69 -4.18 -7.68
C ALA A 144 -0.78 -5.67 -7.27
N LEU A 145 -0.54 -5.98 -6.00
CA LEU A 145 -0.65 -7.36 -5.50
C LEU A 145 -2.11 -7.82 -5.46
N LEU A 146 -3.05 -6.94 -5.11
CA LEU A 146 -4.49 -7.22 -5.18
C LEU A 146 -4.93 -7.56 -6.61
N VAL A 147 -4.41 -6.85 -7.62
CA VAL A 147 -4.66 -7.17 -9.04
C VAL A 147 -4.15 -8.56 -9.40
N TRP A 148 -2.94 -8.90 -8.96
CA TRP A 148 -2.36 -10.23 -9.19
C TRP A 148 -3.21 -11.34 -8.57
N VAL A 149 -3.61 -11.18 -7.30
CA VAL A 149 -4.47 -12.14 -6.59
C VAL A 149 -5.80 -12.32 -7.30
N ARG A 150 -6.46 -11.22 -7.69
CA ARG A 150 -7.71 -11.30 -8.45
C ARG A 150 -7.54 -12.10 -9.73
N TYR A 151 -6.48 -11.87 -10.48
CA TYR A 151 -6.28 -12.51 -11.78
C TYR A 151 -6.07 -14.03 -11.67
N PHE A 152 -5.33 -14.49 -10.66
CA PHE A 152 -4.98 -15.91 -10.52
C PHE A 152 -5.85 -16.72 -9.56
N ASP A 153 -6.48 -16.08 -8.57
CA ASP A 153 -7.31 -16.73 -7.56
C ASP A 153 -8.80 -16.39 -7.69
N ASP A 154 -9.18 -15.34 -8.42
CA ASP A 154 -10.51 -14.72 -8.38
C ASP A 154 -10.99 -14.36 -6.96
N LEU A 155 -10.06 -13.95 -6.11
CA LEU A 155 -10.31 -13.56 -4.72
C LEU A 155 -10.02 -12.08 -4.49
N GLY A 156 -10.79 -11.48 -3.59
CA GLY A 156 -10.47 -10.21 -2.96
C GLY A 156 -9.39 -10.47 -1.92
N SER A 157 -8.54 -9.47 -1.68
CA SER A 157 -7.45 -9.58 -0.72
C SER A 157 -7.18 -8.29 0.03
N LEU A 158 -6.67 -8.42 1.24
CA LEU A 158 -6.33 -7.31 2.14
C LEU A 158 -4.89 -7.42 2.65
N PRO A 159 -4.16 -6.30 2.82
CA PRO A 159 -2.83 -6.29 3.41
C PRO A 159 -2.80 -6.90 4.80
N LEU A 160 -1.75 -7.67 5.11
CA LEU A 160 -1.50 -8.23 6.43
C LEU A 160 -0.20 -7.68 7.04
N GLN A 161 0.90 -7.76 6.31
CA GLN A 161 2.21 -7.36 6.84
C GLN A 161 3.25 -7.20 5.72
N PHE A 162 4.41 -6.66 6.07
CA PHE A 162 5.65 -6.79 5.30
C PHE A 162 6.84 -6.84 6.26
N THR A 163 7.95 -7.45 5.83
CA THR A 163 9.15 -7.54 6.67
C THR A 163 9.96 -6.26 6.61
N LYS A 164 10.06 -5.63 5.45
CA LYS A 164 10.83 -4.40 5.26
C LYS A 164 10.26 -3.52 4.15
N LEU A 165 10.22 -2.21 4.39
CA LEU A 165 9.98 -1.16 3.42
C LEU A 165 11.13 -0.16 3.47
N GLU A 166 11.72 0.10 2.31
CA GLU A 166 12.84 1.00 2.08
C GLU A 166 12.41 2.11 1.13
N GLN A 167 12.72 3.36 1.49
CA GLN A 167 12.50 4.53 0.65
C GLN A 167 13.83 5.12 0.23
N PHE A 168 13.97 5.37 -1.06
CA PHE A 168 15.14 6.00 -1.67
C PHE A 168 14.79 7.34 -2.34
N SER A 169 13.51 7.56 -2.64
CA SER A 169 12.96 8.87 -3.03
C SER A 169 11.43 8.85 -2.93
N LEU A 170 10.79 10.02 -2.99
CA LEU A 170 9.33 10.10 -3.04
C LEU A 170 8.84 9.62 -4.40
N ILE A 171 7.81 8.77 -4.42
CA ILE A 171 7.06 8.51 -5.65
C ILE A 171 6.27 9.79 -5.99
N PRO A 172 6.51 10.41 -7.16
CA PRO A 172 5.89 11.69 -7.53
C PRO A 172 4.42 11.56 -7.89
N PHE A 173 3.66 12.63 -7.67
CA PHE A 173 2.37 12.83 -8.34
C PHE A 173 2.58 13.30 -9.79
N ASN A 174 1.54 13.15 -10.62
CA ASN A 174 1.46 13.67 -11.99
C ASN A 174 2.59 13.19 -12.92
N GLN A 175 3.24 12.09 -12.57
CA GLN A 175 4.31 11.48 -13.35
C GLN A 175 4.09 9.98 -13.42
N ASP A 176 4.53 9.40 -14.53
CA ASP A 176 4.49 7.95 -14.69
C ASP A 176 5.60 7.30 -13.88
N PHE A 177 5.24 6.20 -13.22
CA PHE A 177 6.15 5.28 -12.57
C PHE A 177 5.63 3.86 -12.77
N TYR A 178 6.43 2.88 -12.35
CA TYR A 178 6.13 1.47 -12.53
C TYR A 178 6.23 0.76 -11.20
N ILE A 179 5.41 -0.28 -11.03
CA ILE A 179 5.55 -1.23 -9.95
C ILE A 179 5.78 -2.60 -10.57
N SER A 180 6.90 -3.21 -10.20
CA SER A 180 7.22 -4.60 -10.52
C SER A 180 7.08 -5.46 -9.26
N LEU A 181 6.26 -6.51 -9.37
CA LEU A 181 6.04 -7.52 -8.35
C LEU A 181 6.78 -8.80 -8.69
N GLU A 182 7.35 -9.41 -7.66
CA GLU A 182 7.95 -10.74 -7.69
C GLU A 182 7.25 -11.60 -6.65
N ILE A 183 6.49 -12.61 -7.09
CA ILE A 183 5.73 -13.49 -6.20
C ILE A 183 6.69 -14.47 -5.52
N ASN A 184 6.71 -14.45 -4.18
CA ASN A 184 7.57 -15.34 -3.40
C ASN A 184 6.86 -16.63 -3.01
N SER A 185 5.58 -16.55 -2.62
CA SER A 185 4.79 -17.73 -2.29
C SER A 185 3.29 -17.47 -2.41
N ARG A 186 2.54 -18.54 -2.68
CA ARG A 186 1.08 -18.57 -2.74
C ARG A 186 0.57 -19.80 -2.00
N SER A 187 -0.46 -19.61 -1.19
CA SER A 187 -1.27 -20.66 -0.58
C SER A 187 -2.75 -20.29 -0.71
N GLU A 188 -3.65 -21.15 -0.23
CA GLU A 188 -5.10 -21.00 -0.40
C GLU A 188 -5.65 -19.60 -0.04
N ASN A 189 -5.17 -19.01 1.06
CA ASN A 189 -5.69 -17.74 1.59
C ASN A 189 -4.60 -16.68 1.82
N ARG A 190 -3.42 -16.85 1.22
CA ARG A 190 -2.28 -15.96 1.43
C ARG A 190 -1.37 -15.91 0.22
N VAL A 191 -0.96 -14.69 -0.16
CA VAL A 191 0.08 -14.45 -1.16
C VAL A 191 1.15 -13.55 -0.56
N VAL A 192 2.40 -13.88 -0.83
CA VAL A 192 3.59 -13.11 -0.42
C VAL A 192 4.38 -12.72 -1.66
N ALA A 193 4.75 -11.45 -1.75
CA ALA A 193 5.54 -10.90 -2.86
C ALA A 193 6.59 -9.91 -2.37
N ASN A 194 7.55 -9.59 -3.23
CA ASN A 194 8.33 -8.38 -3.16
C ASN A 194 7.77 -7.37 -4.17
N ALA A 195 7.92 -6.08 -3.89
CA ALA A 195 7.50 -5.02 -4.79
C ALA A 195 8.59 -3.94 -4.90
N THR A 196 8.84 -3.49 -6.12
CA THR A 196 9.73 -2.35 -6.39
C THR A 196 8.96 -1.30 -7.18
N ALA A 197 8.88 -0.08 -6.65
CA ALA A 197 8.41 1.09 -7.38
C ALA A 197 9.60 1.84 -7.98
N HIS A 198 9.58 2.09 -9.28
CA HIS A 198 10.70 2.69 -10.01
C HIS A 198 10.24 3.52 -11.23
N ASP A 199 11.12 4.34 -11.79
CA ASP A 199 10.85 5.05 -13.05
C ASP A 199 11.16 4.17 -14.28
N ALA A 200 11.03 4.73 -15.49
CA ALA A 200 11.29 4.01 -16.73
C ALA A 200 12.76 3.59 -16.90
N GLN A 201 13.70 4.24 -16.19
CA GLN A 201 15.13 3.94 -16.21
C GLN A 201 15.51 2.93 -15.10
N GLY A 202 14.55 2.51 -14.27
CA GLY A 202 14.79 1.62 -13.14
C GLY A 202 15.27 2.34 -11.88
N ASN A 203 15.29 3.67 -11.82
CA ASN A 203 15.63 4.37 -10.59
C ASN A 203 14.55 4.11 -9.54
N ILE A 204 14.96 3.60 -8.38
CA ILE A 204 14.05 3.06 -7.38
C ILE A 204 13.56 4.17 -6.46
N TYR A 205 12.24 4.23 -6.28
CA TYR A 205 11.57 5.07 -5.28
C TYR A 205 11.41 4.31 -3.96
N LEU A 206 10.83 3.12 -4.03
CA LEU A 206 10.41 2.32 -2.88
C LEU A 206 10.63 0.83 -3.14
N LYS A 207 11.06 0.10 -2.12
CA LYS A 207 11.04 -1.38 -2.09
C LYS A 207 10.23 -1.87 -0.91
N ILE A 208 9.44 -2.91 -1.12
CA ILE A 208 8.79 -3.67 -0.05
C ILE A 208 9.18 -5.14 -0.21
N HIS A 209 9.67 -5.72 0.89
CA HIS A 209 10.06 -7.11 0.98
C HIS A 209 9.01 -7.90 1.74
N GLN A 210 8.68 -9.09 1.24
CA GLN A 210 7.72 -10.01 1.85
C GLN A 210 6.39 -9.33 2.17
N MET A 211 5.87 -8.49 1.27
CA MET A 211 4.51 -7.98 1.37
C MET A 211 3.53 -9.13 1.31
N GLN A 212 2.63 -9.17 2.27
CA GLN A 212 1.69 -10.26 2.45
C GLN A 212 0.27 -9.73 2.43
N VAL A 213 -0.58 -10.43 1.69
CA VAL A 213 -2.02 -10.25 1.72
C VAL A 213 -2.71 -11.54 2.16
N THR A 214 -3.89 -11.41 2.76
CA THR A 214 -4.84 -12.52 2.90
C THR A 214 -5.91 -12.43 1.83
N SER A 215 -6.31 -13.56 1.28
CA SER A 215 -7.32 -13.66 0.23
C SER A 215 -8.51 -14.51 0.68
N SER A 216 -9.71 -14.14 0.24
CA SER A 216 -10.95 -14.87 0.54
C SER A 216 -12.07 -14.47 -0.41
N SER A 217 -12.96 -15.41 -0.74
CA SER A 217 -14.13 -15.14 -1.58
C SER A 217 -15.11 -14.18 -0.90
N ARG A 218 -15.15 -14.16 0.43
CA ARG A 218 -15.95 -13.21 1.21
C ARG A 218 -15.58 -11.74 0.93
N LEU A 219 -14.32 -11.48 0.57
CA LEU A 219 -13.85 -10.12 0.25
C LEU A 219 -14.36 -9.64 -1.12
N ASN A 220 -14.76 -10.55 -2.03
CA ASN A 220 -15.27 -10.17 -3.36
C ASN A 220 -16.49 -9.26 -3.26
N HIS A 221 -17.44 -9.64 -2.40
CA HIS A 221 -18.67 -8.88 -2.22
C HIS A 221 -18.42 -7.55 -1.49
N LEU A 222 -17.56 -7.56 -0.46
CA LEU A 222 -17.25 -6.35 0.32
C LEU A 222 -16.64 -5.23 -0.52
N PHE A 223 -15.88 -5.55 -1.57
CA PHE A 223 -15.27 -4.54 -2.46
C PHE A 223 -16.27 -3.89 -3.42
N LEU A 224 -17.45 -4.50 -3.60
CA LEU A 224 -18.57 -3.91 -4.33
C LEU A 224 -19.42 -2.99 -3.44
N GLU A 225 -19.37 -3.17 -2.12
CA GLU A 225 -20.14 -2.42 -1.11
C GLU A 225 -19.39 -1.15 -0.62
N ASN A 226 -18.59 -0.51 -1.48
CA ASN A 226 -17.71 0.61 -1.13
C ASN A 226 -18.41 1.99 -1.09
N THR A 227 -19.61 2.05 -0.50
CA THR A 227 -20.36 3.29 -0.28
C THR A 227 -20.20 3.76 1.16
N CYS A 228 -19.64 4.96 1.33
CA CYS A 228 -19.69 5.67 2.60
C CYS A 228 -21.11 6.19 2.82
N SER A 229 -21.71 5.98 3.98
CA SER A 229 -22.97 6.65 4.31
C SER A 229 -22.73 8.15 4.47
N ASP A 230 -23.68 8.98 4.00
CA ASP A 230 -23.55 10.44 4.00
C ASP A 230 -23.30 11.04 5.41
N LEU A 231 -23.70 10.31 6.46
CA LEU A 231 -23.47 10.66 7.87
C LEU A 231 -21.99 10.58 8.29
N VAL A 232 -21.22 9.63 7.74
CA VAL A 232 -19.79 9.47 8.08
C VAL A 232 -18.94 10.40 7.20
N CYS A 233 -19.31 10.56 5.93
CA CYS A 233 -18.54 11.35 4.98
C CYS A 233 -18.67 12.87 5.14
N SER A 234 -19.73 13.37 5.79
CA SER A 234 -19.89 14.80 6.10
C SER A 234 -19.08 15.27 7.31
N SER A 235 -18.43 14.34 8.03
CA SER A 235 -17.66 14.62 9.25
C SER A 235 -16.15 14.75 9.03
N PHE A 236 -15.68 14.63 7.77
CA PHE A 236 -14.25 14.70 7.38
C PHE A 236 -14.00 15.65 6.21
#